data_AF-A0A2V9W642-F1
#
_entry.id   AF-A0A2V9W642-F1
#
_cell.length_a   1.000
_cell.length_b   1.000
_cell.length_c   1.000
_cell.angle_alpha   90.00
_cell.angle_beta   90.00
_cell.angle_gamma   90.00
#
_symmetry.space_group_name_H-M   'P 1'
#
loop_
_entity.id
_entity.type
_entity.pdbx_description
1 polymer ?
#
loop_
_entity_poly.entity_id
_entity_poly.type
_entity_poly.pdbx_seq_one_letter_code
_entity_poly.pdbx_strand_id
1 'polypeptide(L)'
;MSTLWNLRYAQRTLGVKSSAIRELLKVTQKPEIISFAGGLPAPDVFPVKRFEEACHKVLSDHGAQALQYGTTEGYQPLREMIAHN
;
A
#
# COMPACT_ATOMS: atom_id res chain seq x y z
N MET A 1 32.74 8.45 -16.78
CA MET A 1 32.85 7.02 -16.42
C MET A 1 31.44 6.44 -16.33
N SER A 2 31.09 5.45 -17.16
CA SER A 2 29.81 4.74 -17.04
C SER A 2 29.96 3.55 -16.09
N THR A 3 29.22 3.56 -14.98
CA THR A 3 29.19 2.41 -14.07
C THR A 3 28.43 1.26 -14.70
N LEU A 4 29.07 0.09 -14.79
CA LEU A 4 28.43 -1.15 -15.26
C LEU A 4 27.59 -1.79 -14.14
N TRP A 5 26.42 -1.20 -13.86
CA TRP A 5 25.50 -1.65 -12.80
C TRP A 5 25.07 -3.11 -12.94
N ASN A 6 24.92 -3.57 -14.18
CA ASN A 6 24.48 -4.93 -14.50
C ASN A 6 25.41 -6.00 -13.89
N LEU A 7 26.70 -5.69 -13.74
CA LEU A 7 27.72 -6.59 -13.17
C LEU A 7 27.81 -6.50 -11.65
N ARG A 8 27.07 -5.57 -11.02
CA ARG A 8 27.11 -5.31 -9.57
C ARG A 8 25.84 -5.76 -8.85
N TYR A 9 24.85 -6.27 -9.56
CA TYR A 9 23.66 -6.79 -8.94
C TYR A 9 23.89 -8.17 -8.32
N ALA A 10 23.23 -8.42 -7.19
CA ALA A 10 23.21 -9.74 -6.58
C ALA A 10 22.39 -10.71 -7.43
N GLN A 11 22.75 -11.99 -7.47
CA GLN A 11 22.10 -13.01 -8.31
C GLN A 11 20.56 -13.06 -8.18
N ARG A 12 20.01 -12.80 -6.97
CA ARG A 12 18.57 -12.76 -6.72
C ARG A 12 17.81 -11.73 -7.57
N THR A 13 18.48 -10.68 -8.04
CA THR A 13 17.82 -9.64 -8.85
C THR A 13 17.48 -10.14 -10.25
N LEU A 14 18.09 -11.23 -10.73
CA LEU A 14 17.76 -11.83 -12.03
C LEU A 14 16.29 -12.29 -12.10
N GLY A 15 15.68 -12.62 -10.95
CA GLY A 15 14.27 -13.00 -10.86
C GLY A 15 13.31 -11.81 -10.72
N VAL A 16 13.80 -10.59 -10.50
CA VAL A 16 12.95 -9.41 -10.30
C VAL A 16 12.43 -8.92 -11.64
N LYS A 17 11.11 -8.89 -11.82
CA LYS A 17 10.44 -8.42 -13.03
C LYS A 17 9.45 -7.31 -12.71
N SER A 18 9.16 -6.47 -13.71
CA SER A 18 8.04 -5.54 -13.63
C SER A 18 6.72 -6.30 -13.59
N SER A 19 5.69 -5.69 -12.96
CA SER A 19 4.34 -6.24 -12.99
C SER A 19 3.59 -5.60 -14.16
N ALA A 20 3.13 -6.42 -15.11
CA ALA A 20 2.32 -5.93 -16.22
C ALA A 20 1.06 -5.20 -15.74
N ILE A 21 0.44 -5.66 -14.64
CA ILE A 21 -0.71 -4.99 -14.01
C ILE A 21 -0.35 -3.59 -13.53
N ARG A 22 0.82 -3.40 -12.91
CA ARG A 22 1.28 -2.06 -12.47
C ARG A 22 1.57 -1.13 -13.65
N GLU A 23 2.09 -1.65 -14.76
CA GLU A 23 2.32 -0.84 -15.97
C GLU A 23 1.00 -0.44 -16.64
N LEU A 24 0.01 -1.35 -16.70
CA LEU A 24 -1.33 -1.04 -17.17
C LEU A 24 -1.99 0.04 -16.30
N LEU A 25 -1.83 -0.02 -14.97
CA LEU A 25 -2.42 0.94 -14.05
C LEU A 25 -2.03 2.40 -14.36
N LYS A 26 -0.79 2.63 -14.81
CA LYS A 26 -0.28 3.95 -15.22
C LYS A 26 -1.05 4.54 -16.39
N VAL A 27 -1.52 3.68 -17.29
CA VAL A 27 -2.28 4.08 -18.48
C VAL A 27 -3.73 4.27 -18.10
N THR A 28 -4.32 3.37 -17.31
CA THR A 28 -5.75 3.40 -16.95
C THR A 28 -6.18 4.58 -16.09
N GLN A 29 -5.24 5.34 -15.52
CA GLN A 29 -5.55 6.57 -14.77
C GLN A 29 -5.77 7.79 -15.67
N LYS A 30 -5.53 7.67 -16.98
CA LYS A 30 -5.78 8.73 -17.94
C LYS A 30 -7.30 8.96 -18.13
N PRO A 31 -7.82 10.20 -18.00
CA PRO A 31 -9.25 10.47 -18.06
C PRO A 31 -9.94 10.00 -19.35
N GLU A 32 -9.22 9.95 -20.47
CA GLU A 32 -9.74 9.52 -21.77
C GLU A 32 -9.90 8.00 -21.90
N ILE A 33 -9.48 7.21 -20.90
CA ILE A 33 -9.45 5.75 -20.96
C ILE A 33 -10.57 5.15 -20.12
N ILE A 34 -11.42 4.36 -20.77
CA ILE A 34 -12.37 3.47 -20.10
C ILE A 34 -11.64 2.16 -19.78
N SER A 35 -11.31 1.96 -18.50
CA SER A 35 -10.54 0.81 -18.04
C SER A 35 -11.43 -0.30 -17.49
N PHE A 36 -11.35 -1.49 -18.11
CA PHE A 36 -11.85 -2.75 -17.54
C PHE A 36 -10.72 -3.61 -16.93
N ALA A 37 -9.50 -3.07 -16.85
CA ALA A 37 -8.31 -3.84 -16.48
C ALA A 37 -8.05 -3.87 -14.97
N GLY A 38 -8.31 -2.76 -14.27
CA GLY A 38 -7.97 -2.60 -12.86
C GLY A 38 -8.94 -3.32 -11.93
N GLY A 39 -8.44 -4.13 -11.00
CA GLY A 39 -9.19 -4.63 -9.85
C GLY A 39 -9.30 -3.61 -8.71
N LEU A 40 -9.48 -2.32 -9.07
CA LEU A 40 -9.56 -1.22 -8.12
C LEU A 40 -11.00 -1.08 -7.63
N PRO A 41 -11.24 -0.97 -6.31
CA PRO A 41 -12.56 -0.61 -5.80
C PRO A 41 -12.99 0.77 -6.31
N ALA A 42 -14.30 0.98 -6.42
CA ALA A 42 -14.84 2.27 -6.85
C ALA A 42 -14.54 3.37 -5.79
N PRO A 43 -13.99 4.54 -6.16
CA PRO A 43 -13.60 5.56 -5.18
C PRO A 43 -14.75 6.11 -4.33
N ASP A 44 -15.96 6.13 -4.88
CA ASP A 44 -17.19 6.62 -4.27
C ASP A 44 -17.72 5.72 -3.15
N VAL A 45 -17.31 4.44 -3.13
CA VAL A 45 -17.67 3.52 -2.02
C VAL A 45 -16.72 3.62 -0.83
N PHE A 46 -15.63 4.41 -0.93
CA PHE A 46 -14.71 4.57 0.19
C PHE A 46 -15.35 5.38 1.33
N PRO A 47 -15.34 4.88 2.57
CA PRO A 47 -15.98 5.55 3.70
C PRO A 47 -15.09 6.67 4.26
N VAL A 48 -14.78 7.69 3.45
CA VAL A 48 -13.81 8.75 3.74
C VAL A 48 -14.05 9.41 5.10
N LYS A 49 -15.30 9.78 5.40
CA LYS A 49 -15.67 10.40 6.69
C LYS A 49 -15.36 9.52 7.90
N ARG A 50 -15.60 8.21 7.80
CA ARG A 50 -15.31 7.26 8.90
C ARG A 50 -13.81 7.12 9.13
N PHE A 51 -13.00 7.16 8.07
CA PHE A 51 -11.55 7.16 8.19
C PHE A 51 -11.04 8.43 8.86
N GLU A 52 -11.58 9.59 8.50
CA GLU A 52 -11.24 10.87 9.14
C GLU A 52 -11.50 10.84 10.65
N GLU A 53 -12.70 10.41 11.06
CA GLU A 53 -13.09 10.26 12.47
C GLU A 53 -12.18 9.28 13.21
N ALA A 54 -11.87 8.13 12.61
CA ALA A 54 -11.00 7.11 13.20
C ALA A 54 -9.56 7.62 13.36
N CYS A 55 -9.01 8.31 12.34
CA CYS A 55 -7.69 8.91 12.40
C CYS A 55 -7.61 9.98 13.49
N HIS A 56 -8.60 10.87 13.59
CA HIS A 56 -8.64 11.88 14.64
C HIS A 56 -8.65 11.24 16.04
N LYS A 57 -9.49 10.21 16.24
CA LYS A 57 -9.57 9.47 17.49
C LYS A 57 -8.23 8.84 17.88
N VAL A 58 -7.59 8.12 16.96
CA VAL A 58 -6.29 7.46 17.22
C VAL A 58 -5.21 8.49 17.58
N LEU A 59 -5.16 9.61 16.86
CA LEU A 59 -4.16 10.65 17.11
C LEU A 59 -4.41 11.38 18.45
N SER A 60 -5.67 11.57 18.83
CA SER A 60 -6.03 12.23 20.10
C SER A 60 -5.75 11.33 21.30
N ASP A 61 -6.17 10.07 21.23
CA ASP A 61 -6.16 9.16 22.39
C ASP A 61 -4.82 8.41 22.52
N HIS A 62 -4.16 8.13 21.40
CA HIS A 62 -2.99 7.24 21.32
C HIS A 62 -1.87 7.78 20.43
N GLY A 63 -1.82 9.09 20.15
CA GLY A 63 -0.93 9.69 19.15
C GLY A 63 0.56 9.35 19.31
N ALA A 64 1.08 9.40 20.54
CA ALA A 64 2.49 9.07 20.79
C ALA A 64 2.83 7.61 20.45
N GLN A 65 1.93 6.66 20.74
CA GLN A 65 2.10 5.25 20.38
C GLN A 65 1.92 5.04 18.88
N ALA A 66 0.93 5.69 18.26
CA ALA A 66 0.63 5.57 16.84
C ALA A 66 1.77 6.08 15.94
N LEU A 67 2.53 7.06 16.41
CA LEU A 67 3.66 7.66 15.68
C LEU A 67 5.03 7.05 16.02
N GLN A 68 5.10 6.15 17.01
CA GLN A 68 6.33 5.49 17.44
C GLN A 68 6.53 4.17 16.70
N TYR A 69 7.77 3.69 16.65
CA TYR A 69 8.07 2.32 16.24
C TYR A 69 7.24 1.30 17.02
N GLY A 70 6.68 0.35 16.28
CA GLY A 70 5.95 -0.80 16.81
C GLY A 70 6.72 -2.09 16.67
N THR A 71 6.14 -3.17 17.19
CA THR A 71 6.66 -4.52 17.03
C THR A 71 6.41 -5.03 15.61
N THR A 72 7.29 -5.91 15.12
CA THR A 72 7.21 -6.49 13.77
C THR A 72 5.92 -7.28 13.56
N GLU A 73 5.37 -7.87 14.62
CA GLU A 73 4.14 -8.65 14.58
C GLU A 73 2.90 -7.79 14.27
N GLY A 74 2.96 -6.48 14.51
CA GLY A 74 1.86 -5.54 14.28
C GLY A 74 0.95 -5.29 15.50
N TYR A 75 -0.04 -4.43 15.33
CA TYR A 75 -0.93 -3.97 16.41
C TYR A 75 -1.81 -5.11 16.94
N GLN A 76 -1.62 -5.49 18.21
CA GLN A 76 -2.25 -6.65 18.82
C GLN A 76 -3.79 -6.63 18.72
N PRO A 77 -4.51 -5.54 19.06
CA PRO A 77 -5.97 -5.52 18.95
C PRO A 77 -6.48 -5.77 17.53
N LEU A 78 -5.74 -5.35 16.48
CA LEU A 78 -6.09 -5.68 15.10
C LEU A 78 -5.91 -7.17 14.80
N ARG A 79 -4.84 -7.79 15.31
CA ARG A 79 -4.60 -9.23 15.14
C ARG A 79 -5.68 -10.05 15.83
N GLU A 80 -6.06 -9.66 17.04
CA GLU A 80 -7.16 -10.30 17.78
C GLU A 80 -8.48 -10.14 17.04
N MET A 81 -8.79 -8.95 16.53
CA MET A 81 -10.00 -8.72 15.73
C MET A 81 -10.05 -9.63 14.50
N ILE A 82 -8.93 -9.82 13.79
CA ILE A 82 -8.87 -10.71 12.62
C ILE A 82 -9.01 -12.18 13.01
N ALA A 83 -8.43 -12.59 14.14
CA ALA A 83 -8.47 -13.99 14.58
C ALA A 83 -9.84 -14.45 15.10
N HIS A 84 -10.67 -13.53 15.58
CA HIS A 84 -11.99 -13.83 16.17
C HIS A 84 -13.18 -13.47 15.28
N ASN A 85 -12.94 -12.89 14.10
CA ASN A 85 -13.96 -12.74 13.05
C ASN A 85 -13.97 -13.98 12.14
#